data_AF-A0A7K3LVE3-F1
#
_entry.id   AF-A0A7K3LVE3-F1
#
_cell.length_a   1.000
_cell.length_b   1.000
_cell.length_c   1.000
_cell.angle_alpha   90.00
_cell.angle_beta   90.00
_cell.angle_gamma   90.00
#
_symmetry.space_group_name_H-M   'P 1'
#
loop_
_entity.id
_entity.type
_entity.pdbx_description
1 polymer ?
#
loop_
_entity_poly.entity_id
_entity_poly.type
_entity_poly.pdbx_seq_one_letter_code
_entity_poly.pdbx_strand_id
1 'polypeptide(L)'
;MTARRSGPAMSDDVERNLDTQARRLMDLEAVIEQALTEETVGQTIAPAPQHQTYEQLTEFNDEFRAEQGWTSVELEEALTDSQRDALEKWRRRHRLQWSTVDLAMLGAVGLVGALSAWLDSETDSKVLALGTHLKDSDRVRGWEQAGARLPIDYMERGFGGRAHRIKSSGHDLARILDSLKQIRDGEFRGIAWLPDGVGMGVKDGRYAGTESWFEAAGLLAKHLGADIVTPMGLPIPGMSYLANCKNKALRDFARHSYSGMRPGEGWNLRSGMLTPGLAVTATELIVRTHVHGVAMLQTGSPRLDEREAGKRSELLLAAHTLVSAMSIGKVSFVVGGHLAMGNRRGAFHPQHIKHLNIPALLRAGTLAVTVTRNEVLRRRIPRAASWDQLLGETGLAWQLDFSEEFEMVLDEEWASGFV
;
A
#
# COMPACT_ATOMS: atom_id res chain seq x y z
N MET A 1 17.46 -6.31 -25.47
CA MET A 1 17.25 -4.95 -24.91
C MET A 1 16.88 -5.09 -23.46
N THR A 2 17.88 -5.17 -22.59
CA THR A 2 17.78 -5.30 -21.13
C THR A 2 17.73 -3.89 -20.53
N ALA A 3 16.66 -3.56 -19.82
CA ALA A 3 16.42 -2.22 -19.30
C ALA A 3 17.11 -1.99 -17.94
N ARG A 4 17.96 -0.95 -17.89
CA ARG A 4 18.71 -0.47 -16.73
C ARG A 4 17.84 -0.21 -15.48
N ARG A 5 18.38 -0.59 -14.32
CA ARG A 5 17.82 -0.32 -12.98
C ARG A 5 17.86 1.19 -12.69
N SER A 6 16.71 1.81 -12.45
CA SER A 6 16.59 3.25 -12.15
C SER A 6 16.38 3.52 -10.65
N GLY A 7 17.48 3.53 -9.90
CA GLY A 7 17.62 4.20 -8.59
C GLY A 7 18.58 5.40 -8.72
N PRO A 8 19.17 5.97 -7.65
CA PRO A 8 20.49 6.58 -7.83
C PRO A 8 21.37 5.45 -8.35
N ALA A 9 21.49 5.37 -9.67
CA ALA A 9 22.24 4.33 -10.32
C ALA A 9 23.68 4.58 -9.87
N MET A 10 24.31 3.54 -9.33
CA MET A 10 25.74 3.42 -9.55
C MET A 10 25.94 3.68 -11.05
N SER A 11 26.82 4.62 -11.43
CA SER A 11 26.89 4.99 -12.85
C SER A 11 27.06 3.70 -13.63
N ASP A 12 26.34 3.56 -14.75
CA ASP A 12 26.37 2.31 -15.51
C ASP A 12 27.82 1.94 -15.92
N ASP A 13 28.70 2.93 -15.93
CA ASP A 13 30.12 2.80 -16.22
C ASP A 13 30.85 2.12 -15.06
N VAL A 14 30.49 2.41 -13.80
CA VAL A 14 31.01 1.71 -12.62
C VAL A 14 30.62 0.23 -12.65
N GLU A 15 29.35 -0.08 -12.95
CA GLU A 15 28.86 -1.45 -13.08
C GLU A 15 29.64 -2.23 -14.15
N ARG A 16 29.82 -1.61 -15.34
CA ARG A 16 30.59 -2.21 -16.44
C ARG A 16 32.06 -2.38 -16.08
N ASN A 17 32.68 -1.39 -15.44
CA ASN A 17 34.09 -1.45 -15.07
C ASN A 17 34.38 -2.57 -14.07
N LEU A 18 33.57 -2.73 -13.03
CA LEU A 18 33.76 -3.78 -12.02
C LEU A 18 33.60 -5.19 -12.61
N ASP A 19 32.56 -5.41 -13.42
CA ASP A 19 32.35 -6.70 -14.10
C ASP A 19 33.50 -7.01 -15.08
N THR A 20 33.96 -6.02 -15.84
CA THR A 20 35.07 -6.20 -16.79
C THR A 20 36.36 -6.60 -16.07
N GLN A 21 36.66 -5.94 -14.96
CA GLN A 21 37.87 -6.22 -14.21
C GLN A 21 37.81 -7.57 -13.47
N ALA A 22 36.64 -7.95 -12.94
CA ALA A 22 36.47 -9.27 -12.33
C ALA A 22 36.65 -10.40 -13.35
N ARG A 23 36.09 -10.27 -14.56
CA ARG A 23 36.30 -11.24 -15.65
C ARG A 23 37.77 -11.34 -16.02
N ARG A 24 38.46 -10.20 -16.13
CA ARG A 24 39.91 -10.18 -16.41
C ARG A 24 40.75 -10.81 -15.30
N LEU A 25 40.36 -10.63 -14.03
CA LEU A 25 41.02 -11.29 -12.91
C LEU A 25 40.84 -12.81 -12.97
N MET A 26 39.63 -13.29 -13.29
CA MET A 26 39.38 -14.73 -13.48
C MET A 26 40.20 -15.31 -14.63
N ASP A 27 40.33 -14.58 -15.74
CA ASP A 27 41.18 -14.99 -16.87
C ASP A 27 42.66 -15.08 -16.44
N LEU A 28 43.12 -14.14 -15.61
CA LEU A 28 44.49 -14.14 -15.08
C LEU A 28 44.74 -15.27 -14.08
N GLU A 29 43.80 -15.52 -13.17
CA GLU A 29 43.86 -16.67 -12.24
C GLU A 29 43.90 -18.00 -13.01
N ALA A 30 43.09 -18.14 -14.07
CA ALA A 30 43.09 -19.33 -14.92
C ALA A 30 44.42 -19.54 -15.65
N VAL A 31 45.03 -18.46 -16.15
CA VAL A 31 46.36 -18.52 -16.79
C VAL A 31 47.46 -18.88 -15.78
N ILE A 32 47.41 -18.32 -14.57
CA ILE A 32 48.34 -18.68 -13.48
C ILE A 32 48.18 -20.15 -13.09
N GLU A 33 46.95 -20.64 -12.97
CA GLU A 33 46.68 -22.06 -12.65
C GLU A 33 47.22 -23.00 -13.75
N GLN A 34 47.04 -22.65 -15.02
CA GLN A 34 47.63 -23.39 -16.15
C GLN A 34 49.16 -23.39 -16.09
N ALA A 35 49.77 -22.24 -15.80
CA ALA A 35 51.22 -22.12 -15.68
C ALA A 35 51.78 -22.95 -14.51
N LEU A 36 51.09 -22.95 -13.35
CA LEU A 36 51.48 -23.71 -12.16
C LEU A 36 51.30 -25.23 -12.32
N THR A 37 50.46 -25.67 -13.26
CA THR A 37 50.20 -27.09 -13.54
C THR A 37 51.05 -27.66 -14.67
N GLU A 38 52.04 -26.90 -15.18
CA GLU A 38 52.90 -27.23 -16.33
C GLU A 38 52.13 -27.52 -17.63
N GLU A 39 50.86 -27.09 -17.74
CA GLU A 39 50.12 -27.14 -18.98
C GLU A 39 50.55 -25.98 -19.90
N THR A 40 50.56 -26.23 -21.22
CA THR A 40 50.81 -25.16 -22.20
C THR A 40 49.74 -24.08 -22.08
N VAL A 41 50.15 -22.90 -21.61
CA VAL A 41 49.28 -21.71 -21.50
C VAL A 41 48.75 -21.35 -22.89
N GLY A 42 47.47 -21.66 -23.13
CA GLY A 42 46.81 -21.40 -24.41
C GLY A 42 46.10 -20.03 -24.47
N GLN A 43 45.99 -19.34 -23.34
CA GLN A 43 45.32 -18.05 -23.22
C GLN A 43 46.33 -16.92 -23.07
N THR A 44 46.23 -15.92 -23.95
CA THR A 44 47.00 -14.67 -23.85
C THR A 44 46.13 -13.60 -23.18
N ILE A 45 46.62 -13.02 -22.09
CA ILE A 45 45.94 -11.93 -21.39
C ILE A 45 46.23 -10.63 -22.13
N ALA A 46 45.18 -9.90 -22.52
CA ALA A 46 45.35 -8.60 -23.16
C ALA A 46 46.00 -7.61 -22.16
N PRO A 47 47.14 -6.98 -22.51
CA PRO A 47 47.81 -6.03 -21.63
C PRO A 47 46.90 -4.83 -21.38
N ALA A 48 46.72 -4.47 -20.10
CA ALA A 48 46.07 -3.22 -19.73
C ALA A 48 47.09 -2.09 -19.78
N PRO A 49 46.72 -0.89 -20.25
CA PRO A 49 47.57 0.28 -20.11
C PRO A 49 47.82 0.59 -18.62
N GLN A 50 49.07 0.86 -18.28
CA GLN A 50 49.48 1.26 -16.93
C GLN A 50 49.02 2.70 -16.63
N HIS A 51 48.64 2.98 -15.38
CA HIS A 51 48.26 4.30 -14.85
C HIS A 51 47.16 5.04 -15.64
N GLN A 52 45.93 4.56 -15.52
CA GLN A 52 44.77 5.20 -16.13
C GLN A 52 44.00 6.09 -15.14
N THR A 53 43.49 7.22 -15.61
CA THR A 53 42.39 7.93 -14.95
C THR A 53 41.09 7.12 -15.05
N TYR A 54 40.10 7.42 -14.21
CA TYR A 54 38.81 6.71 -14.23
C TYR A 54 38.10 6.76 -15.60
N GLU A 55 38.21 7.89 -16.31
CA GLU A 55 37.63 8.06 -17.65
C GLU A 55 38.35 7.17 -18.68
N GLN A 56 39.68 7.13 -18.64
CA GLN A 56 40.50 6.26 -19.51
C GLN A 56 40.27 4.78 -19.23
N LEU A 57 40.09 4.39 -17.96
CA LEU A 57 39.72 3.03 -17.59
C LEU A 57 38.34 2.65 -18.13
N THR A 58 37.40 3.58 -18.08
CA THR A 58 36.04 3.36 -18.60
C THR A 58 36.05 3.18 -20.10
N GLU A 59 36.77 4.03 -20.83
CA GLU A 59 36.92 3.94 -22.29
C GLU A 59 37.58 2.63 -22.70
N PHE A 60 38.71 2.27 -22.06
CA PHE A 60 39.39 0.99 -22.30
C PHE A 60 38.48 -0.22 -22.04
N ASN A 61 37.73 -0.21 -20.92
CA ASN A 61 36.81 -1.31 -20.62
C ASN A 61 35.66 -1.37 -21.62
N ASP A 62 35.12 -0.23 -22.06
CA ASP A 62 34.04 -0.20 -23.05
C ASP A 62 34.51 -0.76 -24.42
N GLU A 63 35.73 -0.43 -24.85
CA GLU A 63 36.37 -1.00 -26.05
C GLU A 63 36.62 -2.51 -25.88
N PHE A 64 37.24 -2.92 -24.77
CA PHE A 64 37.55 -4.31 -24.49
C PHE A 64 36.29 -5.17 -24.43
N ARG A 65 35.23 -4.68 -23.78
CA ARG A 65 33.92 -5.35 -23.75
C ARG A 65 33.32 -5.50 -25.14
N ALA A 66 33.48 -4.49 -26.00
CA ALA A 66 32.99 -4.55 -27.38
C ALA A 66 33.74 -5.63 -28.19
N GLU A 67 35.06 -5.73 -28.03
CA GLU A 67 35.89 -6.77 -28.65
C GLU A 67 35.54 -8.18 -28.19
N GLN A 68 35.32 -8.37 -26.88
CA GLN A 68 34.95 -9.66 -26.29
C GLN A 68 33.46 -10.00 -26.48
N GLY A 69 32.65 -9.08 -27.03
CA GLY A 69 31.21 -9.26 -27.19
C GLY A 69 30.42 -9.27 -25.86
N TRP A 70 30.97 -8.71 -24.79
CA TRP A 70 30.37 -8.69 -23.45
C TRP A 70 29.27 -7.62 -23.33
N THR A 71 28.06 -8.01 -23.72
CA THR A 71 26.89 -7.11 -23.73
C THR A 71 26.10 -7.05 -22.42
N SER A 72 26.30 -8.01 -21.52
CA SER A 72 25.68 -8.07 -20.18
C SER A 72 26.68 -7.79 -19.08
N VAL A 73 26.20 -7.22 -17.98
CA VAL A 73 26.98 -6.99 -16.75
C VAL A 73 26.51 -7.98 -15.69
N GLU A 74 27.42 -8.78 -15.14
CA GLU A 74 27.15 -9.80 -14.12
C GLU A 74 27.80 -9.41 -12.80
N LEU A 75 27.45 -8.22 -12.31
CA LEU A 75 28.05 -7.62 -11.11
C LEU A 75 27.96 -8.52 -9.87
N GLU A 76 26.92 -9.33 -9.69
CA GLU A 76 26.81 -10.19 -8.51
C GLU A 76 27.75 -11.40 -8.54
N GLU A 77 28.22 -11.79 -9.72
CA GLU A 77 29.24 -12.84 -9.89
C GLU A 77 30.64 -12.24 -9.74
N ALA A 78 30.81 -10.96 -10.08
CA ALA A 78 32.04 -10.20 -9.94
C ALA A 78 32.41 -9.81 -8.49
N LEU A 79 31.52 -10.03 -7.52
CA LEU A 79 31.70 -9.58 -6.13
C LEU A 79 31.87 -10.76 -5.17
N THR A 80 32.83 -10.62 -4.25
CA THR A 80 32.97 -11.51 -3.08
C THR A 80 31.75 -11.46 -2.18
N ASP A 81 31.56 -12.45 -1.30
CA ASP A 81 30.42 -12.49 -0.37
C ASP A 81 30.32 -11.27 0.54
N SER A 82 31.47 -10.74 1.01
CA SER A 82 31.52 -9.54 1.84
C SER A 82 31.12 -8.28 1.05
N GLN A 83 31.56 -8.17 -0.21
CA GLN A 83 31.17 -7.08 -1.11
C GLN A 83 29.70 -7.17 -1.52
N ARG A 84 29.16 -8.38 -1.71
CA ARG A 84 27.72 -8.60 -1.95
C ARG A 84 26.88 -8.13 -0.77
N ASP A 85 27.27 -8.47 0.46
CA ASP A 85 26.58 -7.99 1.67
C ASP A 85 26.71 -6.47 1.85
N ALA A 86 27.87 -5.88 1.52
CA ALA A 86 28.06 -4.42 1.53
C ALA A 86 27.20 -3.71 0.47
N LEU A 87 27.13 -4.24 -0.75
CA LEU A 87 26.29 -3.74 -1.82
C LEU A 87 24.81 -3.84 -1.46
N GLU A 88 24.38 -4.93 -0.82
CA GLU A 88 23.00 -5.10 -0.38
C GLU A 88 22.64 -4.12 0.75
N LYS A 89 23.54 -3.91 1.73
CA LYS A 89 23.39 -2.87 2.75
C LYS A 89 23.30 -1.48 2.12
N TRP A 90 24.12 -1.19 1.12
CA TRP A 90 24.07 0.07 0.37
C TRP A 90 22.73 0.22 -0.36
N ARG A 91 22.30 -0.81 -1.11
CA ARG A 91 21.01 -0.84 -1.83
C ARG A 91 19.84 -0.60 -0.89
N ARG A 92 19.79 -1.29 0.25
CA ARG A 92 18.75 -1.13 1.29
C ARG A 92 18.71 0.26 1.90
N ARG A 93 19.87 0.91 2.05
CA ARG A 93 19.96 2.30 2.56
C ARG A 93 19.43 3.32 1.54
N HIS A 94 19.58 3.06 0.25
CA HIS A 94 19.26 4.02 -0.81
C HIS A 94 17.85 3.80 -1.40
N ARG A 95 16.96 4.77 -1.13
CA ARG A 95 15.62 4.88 -1.75
C ARG A 95 15.71 4.93 -3.28
N LEU A 96 14.77 4.28 -3.97
CA LEU A 96 14.53 4.51 -5.39
C LEU A 96 13.83 5.85 -5.60
N GLN A 97 14.37 6.67 -6.50
CA GLN A 97 13.74 7.92 -6.87
C GLN A 97 12.46 7.68 -7.68
N TRP A 98 11.56 8.66 -7.61
CA TRP A 98 10.37 8.63 -8.46
C TRP A 98 10.75 9.12 -9.86
N SER A 99 10.34 8.36 -10.86
CA SER A 99 10.50 8.69 -12.28
C SER A 99 9.36 9.58 -12.76
N THR A 100 9.52 10.17 -13.94
CA THR A 100 8.45 10.91 -14.63
C THR A 100 7.21 10.03 -14.88
N VAL A 101 7.42 8.73 -15.16
CA VAL A 101 6.31 7.78 -15.37
C VAL A 101 5.54 7.55 -14.06
N ASP A 102 6.23 7.50 -12.92
CA ASP A 102 5.57 7.40 -11.61
C ASP A 102 4.71 8.63 -11.32
N LEU A 103 5.21 9.84 -11.66
CA LEU A 103 4.45 11.08 -11.51
C LEU A 103 3.24 11.13 -12.44
N ALA A 104 3.37 10.69 -13.69
CA ALA A 104 2.26 10.60 -14.63
C ALA A 104 1.17 9.63 -14.13
N MET A 105 1.58 8.47 -13.61
CA MET A 105 0.67 7.51 -12.98
C MET A 105 -0.05 8.13 -11.77
N LEU A 106 0.67 8.84 -10.90
CA LEU A 106 0.05 9.57 -9.77
C LEU A 106 -0.95 10.62 -10.25
N GLY A 107 -0.67 11.31 -11.37
CA GLY A 107 -1.62 12.21 -12.02
C GLY A 107 -2.90 11.49 -12.48
N ALA A 108 -2.76 10.32 -13.12
CA ALA A 108 -3.91 9.51 -13.53
C ALA A 108 -4.73 9.03 -12.32
N VAL A 109 -4.08 8.59 -11.24
CA VAL A 109 -4.75 8.23 -9.99
C VAL A 109 -5.44 9.44 -9.36
N GLY A 110 -4.80 10.62 -9.40
CA GLY A 110 -5.40 11.87 -8.95
C GLY A 110 -6.68 12.21 -9.70
N LEU A 111 -6.70 12.03 -11.02
CA LEU A 111 -7.89 12.21 -11.86
C LEU A 111 -9.00 11.22 -11.48
N VAL A 112 -8.68 9.93 -11.37
CA VAL A 112 -9.63 8.90 -10.95
C VAL A 112 -10.19 9.19 -9.55
N GLY A 113 -9.32 9.63 -8.64
CA GLY A 113 -9.68 10.03 -7.28
C GLY A 113 -10.62 11.23 -7.25
N ALA A 114 -10.32 12.26 -8.04
CA ALA A 114 -11.17 13.45 -8.18
C ALA A 114 -12.55 13.07 -8.74
N LEU A 115 -12.60 12.26 -9.80
CA LEU A 115 -13.85 11.77 -10.37
C LEU A 115 -14.64 10.93 -9.37
N SER A 116 -13.97 10.04 -8.64
CA SER A 116 -14.61 9.19 -7.62
C SER A 116 -15.20 10.01 -6.48
N ALA A 117 -14.47 11.04 -6.01
CA ALA A 117 -14.98 11.95 -5.00
C ALA A 117 -16.16 12.75 -5.56
N TRP A 118 -16.06 13.31 -6.77
CA TRP A 118 -17.11 14.15 -7.35
C TRP A 118 -18.40 13.38 -7.67
N LEU A 119 -18.26 12.15 -8.17
CA LEU A 119 -19.36 11.26 -8.56
C LEU A 119 -19.78 10.30 -7.45
N ASP A 120 -19.37 10.52 -6.19
CA ASP A 120 -19.68 9.61 -5.08
C ASP A 120 -21.19 9.35 -4.91
N SER A 121 -22.04 10.38 -5.01
CA SER A 121 -23.49 10.29 -4.87
C SER A 121 -24.13 9.51 -6.01
N GLU A 122 -23.62 9.70 -7.24
CA GLU A 122 -24.07 8.97 -8.42
C GLU A 122 -23.67 7.50 -8.33
N THR A 123 -22.42 7.25 -7.90
CA THR A 123 -21.90 5.91 -7.65
C THR A 123 -22.69 5.22 -6.54
N ASP A 124 -22.95 5.92 -5.44
CA ASP A 124 -23.74 5.41 -4.32
C ASP A 124 -25.18 5.08 -4.73
N SER A 125 -25.78 5.90 -5.59
CA SER A 125 -27.11 5.67 -6.15
C SER A 125 -27.14 4.41 -7.02
N LYS A 126 -26.10 4.18 -7.83
CA LYS A 126 -25.95 2.94 -8.62
C LYS A 126 -25.72 1.71 -7.75
N VAL A 127 -24.91 1.83 -6.70
CA VAL A 127 -24.70 0.76 -5.71
C VAL A 127 -26.01 0.44 -4.98
N LEU A 128 -26.79 1.45 -4.62
CA LEU A 128 -28.13 1.27 -4.04
C LEU A 128 -29.10 0.61 -5.03
N ALA A 129 -29.09 1.01 -6.30
CA ALA A 129 -29.94 0.38 -7.32
C ALA A 129 -29.63 -1.11 -7.47
N LEU A 130 -28.33 -1.47 -7.49
CA LEU A 130 -27.89 -2.87 -7.49
C LEU A 130 -28.34 -3.61 -6.23
N GLY A 131 -28.20 -2.99 -5.05
CA GLY A 131 -28.69 -3.54 -3.79
C GLY A 131 -30.19 -3.78 -3.81
N THR A 132 -30.97 -2.86 -4.37
CA THR A 132 -32.43 -2.99 -4.50
C THR A 132 -32.80 -4.18 -5.38
N HIS A 133 -32.10 -4.38 -6.50
CA HIS A 133 -32.29 -5.58 -7.33
C HIS A 133 -31.96 -6.88 -6.59
N LEU A 134 -30.90 -6.88 -5.77
CA LEU A 134 -30.55 -8.04 -4.93
C LEU A 134 -31.62 -8.31 -3.87
N LYS A 135 -32.24 -7.26 -3.32
CA LYS A 135 -33.33 -7.35 -2.35
C LYS A 135 -34.52 -8.15 -2.88
N ASP A 136 -34.83 -8.00 -4.17
CA ASP A 136 -35.95 -8.69 -4.81
C ASP A 136 -35.69 -10.19 -5.05
N SER A 137 -34.45 -10.67 -4.86
CA SER A 137 -34.12 -12.09 -4.97
C SER A 137 -34.78 -12.94 -3.88
N ASP A 138 -35.13 -14.20 -4.20
CA ASP A 138 -35.75 -15.13 -3.24
C ASP A 138 -34.86 -15.37 -2.00
N ARG A 139 -33.53 -15.32 -2.19
CA ARG A 139 -32.57 -15.50 -1.10
C ARG A 139 -32.64 -14.36 -0.08
N VAL A 140 -32.61 -13.11 -0.53
CA VAL A 140 -32.66 -11.95 0.37
C VAL A 140 -34.03 -11.83 1.02
N ARG A 141 -35.12 -12.10 0.29
CA ARG A 141 -36.46 -12.20 0.88
C ARG A 141 -36.54 -13.27 1.96
N GLY A 142 -35.93 -14.44 1.75
CA GLY A 142 -35.81 -15.48 2.77
C GLY A 142 -35.00 -15.05 3.98
N TRP A 143 -33.97 -14.21 3.80
CA TRP A 143 -33.20 -13.64 4.90
C TRP A 143 -34.00 -12.61 5.70
N GLU A 144 -34.76 -11.74 5.04
CA GLU A 144 -35.67 -10.80 5.70
C GLU A 144 -36.72 -11.53 6.54
N GLN A 145 -37.30 -12.61 6.01
CA GLN A 145 -38.26 -13.43 6.73
C GLN A 145 -37.62 -14.12 7.95
N ALA A 146 -36.41 -14.65 7.81
CA ALA A 146 -35.68 -15.27 8.91
C ALA A 146 -35.24 -14.26 9.98
N GLY A 147 -34.97 -13.01 9.59
CA GLY A 147 -34.66 -11.90 10.50
C GLY A 147 -35.90 -11.20 11.08
N ALA A 148 -37.10 -11.53 10.59
CA ALA A 148 -38.33 -10.91 11.04
C ALA A 148 -38.59 -11.24 12.52
N ARG A 149 -39.00 -10.22 13.29
CA ARG A 149 -39.29 -10.34 14.73
C ARG A 149 -38.07 -10.77 15.56
N LEU A 150 -36.86 -10.35 15.18
CA LEU A 150 -35.73 -10.41 16.10
C LEU A 150 -35.80 -9.24 17.10
N PRO A 151 -35.32 -9.42 18.35
CA PRO A 151 -35.28 -8.36 19.35
C PRO A 151 -34.46 -7.16 18.87
N ILE A 152 -33.43 -7.40 18.05
CA ILE A 152 -32.53 -6.37 17.53
C ILE A 152 -33.20 -5.33 16.61
N ASP A 153 -34.38 -5.65 16.05
CA ASP A 153 -35.18 -4.78 15.18
C ASP A 153 -36.40 -4.17 15.93
N TYR A 154 -36.26 -3.95 17.23
CA TYR A 154 -37.30 -3.33 18.06
C TYR A 154 -37.60 -1.89 17.61
N MET A 155 -38.88 -1.63 17.29
CA MET A 155 -39.36 -0.38 16.68
C MET A 155 -40.32 0.42 17.57
N GLU A 156 -40.58 0.00 18.81
CA GLU A 156 -41.59 0.67 19.63
C GLU A 156 -41.07 1.97 20.27
N ARG A 157 -41.75 2.45 21.32
CA ARG A 157 -41.55 3.78 21.90
C ARG A 157 -40.07 4.04 22.23
N GLY A 158 -39.53 5.11 21.66
CA GLY A 158 -38.14 5.53 21.81
C GLY A 158 -37.20 5.00 20.72
N PHE A 159 -37.53 3.88 20.07
CA PHE A 159 -36.63 3.19 19.15
C PHE A 159 -37.08 3.26 17.68
N GLY A 160 -38.36 3.44 17.38
CA GLY A 160 -38.83 3.58 16.00
C GLY A 160 -38.26 4.74 15.18
N GLY A 161 -38.54 4.73 13.87
CA GLY A 161 -38.18 5.77 12.91
C GLY A 161 -36.95 5.46 12.06
N ARG A 162 -36.58 6.39 11.16
CA ARG A 162 -35.48 6.19 10.18
C ARG A 162 -34.14 5.83 10.81
N ALA A 163 -33.90 6.31 12.04
CA ALA A 163 -32.66 6.10 12.77
C ALA A 163 -32.69 4.91 13.74
N HIS A 164 -33.70 4.03 13.71
CA HIS A 164 -33.81 2.95 14.71
C HIS A 164 -32.54 2.08 14.80
N ARG A 165 -31.89 1.80 13.66
CA ARG A 165 -30.69 0.95 13.57
C ARG A 165 -29.50 1.42 14.40
N ILE A 166 -29.37 2.73 14.66
CA ILE A 166 -28.30 3.26 15.51
C ILE A 166 -28.69 3.36 16.98
N LYS A 167 -29.96 3.16 17.35
CA LYS A 167 -30.42 3.41 18.73
C LYS A 167 -30.15 2.23 19.67
N SER A 168 -29.90 1.04 19.13
CA SER A 168 -29.53 -0.15 19.89
C SER A 168 -28.25 -0.76 19.32
N SER A 169 -27.69 -1.78 19.99
CA SER A 169 -26.56 -2.53 19.46
C SER A 169 -26.92 -3.35 18.22
N GLY A 170 -28.21 -3.64 18.00
CA GLY A 170 -28.70 -4.67 17.09
C GLY A 170 -28.08 -4.68 15.70
N HIS A 171 -27.86 -3.49 15.12
CA HIS A 171 -27.37 -3.31 13.76
C HIS A 171 -25.91 -2.80 13.70
N ASP A 172 -25.27 -2.62 14.86
CA ASP A 172 -23.93 -2.05 14.94
C ASP A 172 -22.87 -3.15 14.93
N LEU A 173 -22.05 -3.17 13.88
CA LEU A 173 -20.98 -4.15 13.71
C LEU A 173 -19.89 -4.07 14.80
N ALA A 174 -19.75 -2.94 15.50
CA ALA A 174 -18.85 -2.84 16.65
C ALA A 174 -19.43 -3.48 17.93
N ARG A 175 -20.70 -3.90 17.90
CA ARG A 175 -21.43 -4.48 19.04
C ARG A 175 -22.08 -5.82 18.71
N ILE A 176 -21.48 -6.58 17.79
CA ILE A 176 -21.98 -7.89 17.34
C ILE A 176 -22.28 -8.82 18.53
N LEU A 177 -21.41 -8.86 19.55
CA LEU A 177 -21.62 -9.72 20.72
C LEU A 177 -22.86 -9.32 21.53
N ASP A 178 -23.15 -8.02 21.65
CA ASP A 178 -24.38 -7.54 22.31
C ASP A 178 -25.61 -7.94 21.50
N SER A 179 -25.55 -7.81 20.17
CA SER A 179 -26.64 -8.22 19.26
C SER A 179 -26.91 -9.71 19.32
N LEU A 180 -25.86 -10.53 19.29
CA LEU A 180 -25.97 -11.98 19.42
C LEU A 180 -26.59 -12.36 20.77
N LYS A 181 -26.19 -11.69 21.86
CA LYS A 181 -26.76 -11.91 23.18
C LYS A 181 -28.26 -11.57 23.22
N GLN A 182 -28.69 -10.45 22.62
CA GLN A 182 -30.11 -10.09 22.55
C GLN A 182 -30.92 -11.13 21.77
N ILE A 183 -30.41 -11.62 20.63
CA ILE A 183 -31.06 -12.67 19.83
C ILE A 183 -31.14 -13.96 20.64
N ARG A 184 -30.04 -14.37 21.28
CA ARG A 184 -29.99 -15.58 22.10
C ARG A 184 -30.99 -15.52 23.26
N ASP A 185 -30.97 -14.42 24.00
CA ASP A 185 -31.82 -14.22 25.19
C ASP A 185 -33.29 -13.95 24.82
N GLY A 186 -33.61 -13.71 23.54
CA GLY A 186 -34.97 -13.31 23.12
C GLY A 186 -35.40 -11.95 23.70
N GLU A 187 -34.44 -11.10 24.08
CA GLU A 187 -34.70 -9.87 24.82
C GLU A 187 -34.03 -8.68 24.14
N PHE A 188 -34.84 -7.70 23.76
CA PHE A 188 -34.34 -6.39 23.33
C PHE A 188 -33.76 -5.62 24.52
N ARG A 189 -32.61 -4.95 24.31
CA ARG A 189 -32.02 -4.02 25.28
C ARG A 189 -31.56 -2.74 24.59
N GLY A 190 -31.97 -1.60 25.11
CA GLY A 190 -31.53 -0.30 24.60
C GLY A 190 -31.72 0.85 25.59
N ILE A 191 -31.28 2.05 25.17
CA ILE A 191 -31.50 3.30 25.91
C ILE A 191 -32.38 4.23 25.08
N ALA A 192 -33.60 4.50 25.56
CA ALA A 192 -34.48 5.51 24.98
C ALA A 192 -34.14 6.88 25.57
N TRP A 193 -33.71 7.81 24.74
CA TRP A 193 -33.49 9.20 25.14
C TRP A 193 -34.79 10.00 25.02
N LEU A 194 -35.28 10.50 26.14
CA LEU A 194 -36.45 11.36 26.22
C LEU A 194 -36.12 12.80 25.77
N PRO A 195 -37.14 13.63 25.43
CA PRO A 195 -36.92 15.01 24.95
C PRO A 195 -36.16 15.91 25.93
N ASP A 196 -36.30 15.65 27.23
CA ASP A 196 -35.58 16.32 28.32
C ASP A 196 -34.10 15.89 28.45
N GLY A 197 -33.67 14.93 27.64
CA GLY A 197 -32.32 14.40 27.65
C GLY A 197 -32.07 13.30 28.69
N VAL A 198 -33.11 12.83 29.39
CA VAL A 198 -33.00 11.69 30.32
C VAL A 198 -32.99 10.39 29.53
N GLY A 199 -31.98 9.55 29.80
CA GLY A 199 -31.87 8.21 29.20
C GLY A 199 -32.63 7.19 30.04
N MET A 200 -33.58 6.48 29.44
CA MET A 200 -34.35 5.42 30.06
C MET A 200 -33.96 4.07 29.47
N GLY A 201 -33.54 3.13 30.31
CA GLY A 201 -33.27 1.75 29.88
C GLY A 201 -34.58 1.07 29.48
N VAL A 202 -34.60 0.46 28.30
CA VAL A 202 -35.74 -0.30 27.78
C VAL A 202 -35.33 -1.75 27.59
N LYS A 203 -36.20 -2.65 28.07
CA LYS A 203 -36.09 -4.09 27.88
C LYS A 203 -37.43 -4.65 27.41
N ASP A 204 -37.39 -5.57 26.47
CA ASP A 204 -38.58 -6.29 26.00
C ASP A 204 -38.22 -7.74 25.66
N GLY A 205 -38.79 -8.68 26.43
CA GLY A 205 -38.51 -10.12 26.36
C GLY A 205 -39.55 -10.92 25.57
N ARG A 206 -40.37 -10.27 24.73
CA ARG A 206 -41.44 -10.94 23.98
C ARG A 206 -40.97 -11.77 22.78
N TYR A 207 -39.66 -11.85 22.53
CA TYR A 207 -39.10 -12.49 21.35
C TYR A 207 -38.70 -13.93 21.66
N ALA A 208 -38.77 -14.80 20.65
CA ALA A 208 -38.23 -16.14 20.78
C ALA A 208 -36.70 -16.07 20.78
N GLY A 209 -36.08 -16.54 21.86
CA GLY A 209 -34.63 -16.73 21.95
C GLY A 209 -34.18 -18.02 21.26
N THR A 210 -32.86 -18.23 21.23
CA THR A 210 -32.24 -19.49 20.80
C THR A 210 -31.18 -19.90 21.82
N GLU A 211 -31.04 -21.20 22.08
CA GLU A 211 -29.99 -21.70 22.97
C GLU A 211 -28.61 -21.72 22.30
N SER A 212 -28.57 -21.73 20.96
CA SER A 212 -27.36 -21.89 20.16
C SER A 212 -26.78 -20.56 19.69
N TRP A 213 -25.51 -20.31 20.00
CA TRP A 213 -24.77 -19.16 19.47
C TRP A 213 -24.61 -19.20 17.94
N PHE A 214 -24.51 -20.40 17.35
CA PHE A 214 -24.40 -20.54 15.89
C PHE A 214 -25.70 -20.16 15.19
N GLU A 215 -26.84 -20.53 15.76
CA GLU A 215 -28.15 -20.12 15.25
C GLU A 215 -28.34 -18.61 15.37
N ALA A 216 -28.02 -18.04 16.54
CA ALA A 216 -28.04 -16.59 16.76
C ALA A 216 -27.14 -15.86 15.75
N ALA A 217 -25.95 -16.38 15.47
CA ALA A 217 -25.04 -15.82 14.47
C ALA A 217 -25.57 -15.92 13.05
N GLY A 218 -26.19 -17.06 12.69
CA GLY A 218 -26.84 -17.23 11.40
C GLY A 218 -28.02 -16.27 11.19
N LEU A 219 -28.86 -16.09 12.21
CA LEU A 219 -29.97 -15.13 12.19
C LEU A 219 -29.48 -13.70 12.08
N LEU A 220 -28.47 -13.33 12.88
CA LEU A 220 -27.84 -12.01 12.79
C LEU A 220 -27.24 -11.76 11.40
N ALA A 221 -26.51 -12.72 10.84
CA ALA A 221 -25.89 -12.57 9.53
C ALA A 221 -26.93 -12.36 8.42
N LYS A 222 -28.04 -13.12 8.44
CA LYS A 222 -29.16 -12.94 7.50
C LYS A 222 -29.79 -11.55 7.63
N HIS A 223 -30.09 -11.14 8.86
CA HIS A 223 -30.69 -9.84 9.17
C HIS A 223 -29.81 -8.68 8.70
N LEU A 224 -28.53 -8.69 9.11
CA LEU A 224 -27.56 -7.66 8.71
C LEU A 224 -27.32 -7.65 7.20
N GLY A 225 -27.26 -8.83 6.57
CA GLY A 225 -27.10 -8.98 5.12
C GLY A 225 -28.25 -8.35 4.33
N ALA A 226 -29.49 -8.55 4.77
CA ALA A 226 -30.66 -7.90 4.19
C ALA A 226 -30.62 -6.38 4.40
N ASP A 227 -30.17 -5.92 5.57
CA ASP A 227 -30.13 -4.50 5.89
C ASP A 227 -29.08 -3.71 5.10
N ILE A 228 -27.97 -4.34 4.68
CA ILE A 228 -26.94 -3.71 3.82
C ILE A 228 -27.55 -3.18 2.52
N VAL A 229 -28.49 -3.93 1.93
CA VAL A 229 -29.06 -3.59 0.62
C VAL A 229 -30.25 -2.62 0.69
N THR A 230 -30.69 -2.27 1.90
CA THR A 230 -31.76 -1.27 2.07
C THR A 230 -31.25 0.16 1.89
N PRO A 231 -32.11 1.14 1.55
CA PRO A 231 -31.71 2.53 1.38
C PRO A 231 -30.95 3.09 2.58
N MET A 232 -31.41 2.82 3.81
CA MET A 232 -30.78 3.30 5.04
C MET A 232 -29.47 2.57 5.36
N GLY A 233 -29.27 1.35 4.86
CA GLY A 233 -28.06 0.54 5.09
C GLY A 233 -27.79 0.21 6.56
N LEU A 234 -26.70 -0.52 6.79
CA LEU A 234 -26.15 -0.70 8.12
C LEU A 234 -25.44 0.57 8.60
N PRO A 235 -25.52 0.91 9.88
CA PRO A 235 -24.74 2.02 10.42
C PRO A 235 -23.23 1.77 10.32
N ILE A 236 -22.45 2.85 10.31
CA ILE A 236 -21.01 2.76 10.48
C ILE A 236 -20.71 2.10 11.85
N PRO A 237 -19.73 1.19 11.94
CA PRO A 237 -19.41 0.54 13.21
C PRO A 237 -19.11 1.57 14.32
N GLY A 238 -19.74 1.38 15.48
CA GLY A 238 -19.62 2.23 16.67
C GLY A 238 -20.63 3.38 16.76
N MET A 239 -21.45 3.61 15.72
CA MET A 239 -22.44 4.70 15.73
C MET A 239 -23.48 4.55 16.84
N SER A 240 -23.82 3.33 17.25
CA SER A 240 -24.75 3.11 18.35
C SER A 240 -24.16 3.48 19.71
N TYR A 241 -22.82 3.44 19.87
CA TYR A 241 -22.19 3.97 21.09
C TYR A 241 -22.40 5.49 21.15
N LEU A 242 -22.17 6.20 20.05
CA LEU A 242 -22.38 7.66 19.98
C LEU A 242 -23.85 8.03 20.20
N ALA A 243 -24.78 7.28 19.59
CA ALA A 243 -26.22 7.49 19.76
C ALA A 243 -26.70 7.23 21.20
N ASN A 244 -25.98 6.40 21.95
CA ASN A 244 -26.28 6.04 23.34
C ASN A 244 -25.45 6.81 24.38
N CYS A 245 -24.61 7.76 23.97
CA CYS A 245 -23.83 8.59 24.88
C CYS A 245 -24.69 9.59 25.66
N LYS A 246 -24.28 9.95 26.89
CA LYS A 246 -24.93 11.01 27.69
C LYS A 246 -24.82 12.40 27.07
N ASN A 247 -23.81 12.64 26.24
CA ASN A 247 -23.62 13.91 25.54
C ASN A 247 -24.62 14.06 24.37
N LYS A 248 -25.50 15.06 24.44
CA LYS A 248 -26.53 15.33 23.42
C LYS A 248 -25.93 15.62 22.04
N ALA A 249 -24.82 16.35 21.96
CA ALA A 249 -24.19 16.70 20.68
C ALA A 249 -23.68 15.45 19.95
N LEU A 250 -23.10 14.47 20.66
CA LEU A 250 -22.68 13.20 20.06
C LEU A 250 -23.88 12.37 19.57
N ARG A 251 -24.98 12.36 20.33
CA ARG A 251 -26.21 11.67 19.91
C ARG A 251 -26.82 12.30 18.67
N ASP A 252 -26.91 13.63 18.65
CA ASP A 252 -27.45 14.39 17.53
C ASP A 252 -26.57 14.20 16.30
N PHE A 253 -25.24 14.28 16.46
CA PHE A 253 -24.30 13.97 15.39
C PHE A 253 -24.55 12.56 14.82
N ALA A 254 -24.62 11.54 15.67
CA ALA A 254 -24.84 10.16 15.22
C ALA A 254 -26.16 10.00 14.46
N ARG A 255 -27.24 10.61 14.98
CA ARG A 255 -28.57 10.56 14.38
C ARG A 255 -28.66 11.31 13.07
N HIS A 256 -28.14 12.54 13.01
CA HIS A 256 -28.24 13.38 11.82
C HIS A 256 -27.30 12.93 10.71
N SER A 257 -26.11 12.42 11.04
CA SER A 257 -25.22 11.83 10.05
C SER A 257 -25.83 10.57 9.44
N TYR A 258 -26.33 9.63 10.26
CA TYR A 258 -26.96 8.39 9.77
C TYR A 258 -28.29 8.60 9.04
N SER A 259 -29.13 9.52 9.51
CA SER A 259 -30.46 9.75 8.90
C SER A 259 -30.38 10.50 7.57
N GLY A 260 -29.36 11.34 7.41
CA GLY A 260 -29.27 12.30 6.31
C GLY A 260 -30.41 13.32 6.30
N MET A 261 -30.42 14.20 5.29
CA MET A 261 -31.56 15.09 5.00
C MET A 261 -32.74 14.32 4.39
N ARG A 262 -32.47 13.28 3.59
CA ARG A 262 -33.48 12.42 2.96
C ARG A 262 -33.17 10.94 3.20
N PRO A 263 -34.17 10.04 3.10
CA PRO A 263 -33.95 8.60 3.21
C PRO A 263 -32.85 8.13 2.26
N GLY A 264 -31.91 7.35 2.78
CA GLY A 264 -30.81 6.80 1.99
C GLY A 264 -29.68 7.76 1.64
N GLU A 265 -29.77 9.05 2.01
CA GLU A 265 -28.68 10.02 1.84
C GLU A 265 -27.76 10.13 3.06
N GLY A 266 -28.01 9.37 4.12
CA GLY A 266 -27.20 9.40 5.33
C GLY A 266 -25.86 8.67 5.22
N TRP A 267 -25.02 8.85 6.25
CA TRP A 267 -23.74 8.19 6.42
C TRP A 267 -23.95 6.79 7.02
N ASN A 268 -23.76 5.77 6.18
CA ASN A 268 -23.94 4.37 6.51
C ASN A 268 -22.80 3.54 5.88
N LEU A 269 -22.78 2.23 6.10
CA LEU A 269 -21.72 1.36 5.58
C LEU A 269 -21.57 1.44 4.05
N ARG A 270 -22.68 1.62 3.32
CA ARG A 270 -22.66 1.77 1.87
C ARG A 270 -21.98 3.09 1.47
N SER A 271 -22.54 4.21 1.91
CA SER A 271 -22.09 5.55 1.50
C SER A 271 -20.75 5.96 2.13
N GLY A 272 -20.41 5.44 3.29
CA GLY A 272 -19.21 5.79 4.04
C GLY A 272 -18.04 4.82 3.91
N MET A 273 -18.28 3.56 3.51
CA MET A 273 -17.22 2.54 3.39
C MET A 273 -17.21 1.83 2.04
N LEU A 274 -18.33 1.26 1.59
CA LEU A 274 -18.36 0.49 0.34
C LEU A 274 -18.10 1.37 -0.88
N THR A 275 -18.91 2.42 -1.07
CA THR A 275 -18.81 3.32 -2.22
C THR A 275 -17.44 4.02 -2.25
N PRO A 276 -16.95 4.65 -1.16
CA PRO A 276 -15.61 5.24 -1.15
C PRO A 276 -14.48 4.19 -1.25
N GLY A 277 -14.72 2.96 -0.80
CA GLY A 277 -13.80 1.83 -0.90
C GLY A 277 -13.53 1.37 -2.34
N LEU A 278 -14.44 1.62 -3.28
CA LEU A 278 -14.20 1.39 -4.71
C LEU A 278 -13.05 2.27 -5.22
N ALA A 279 -13.00 3.54 -4.78
CA ALA A 279 -11.91 4.45 -5.14
C ALA A 279 -10.58 3.96 -4.57
N VAL A 280 -10.56 3.51 -3.31
CA VAL A 280 -9.36 2.91 -2.69
C VAL A 280 -8.89 1.68 -3.46
N THR A 281 -9.82 0.82 -3.88
CA THR A 281 -9.51 -0.38 -4.67
C THR A 281 -8.93 -0.03 -6.02
N ALA A 282 -9.52 0.94 -6.73
CA ALA A 282 -9.01 1.42 -8.01
C ALA A 282 -7.61 2.03 -7.87
N THR A 283 -7.38 2.85 -6.84
CA THR A 283 -6.07 3.42 -6.52
C THR A 283 -5.02 2.34 -6.27
N GLU A 284 -5.32 1.35 -5.41
CA GLU A 284 -4.41 0.25 -5.14
C GLU A 284 -4.11 -0.56 -6.41
N LEU A 285 -5.14 -0.84 -7.24
CA LEU A 285 -4.97 -1.58 -8.48
C LEU A 285 -4.04 -0.85 -9.45
N ILE A 286 -4.27 0.44 -9.71
CA ILE A 286 -3.45 1.23 -10.65
C ILE A 286 -1.99 1.29 -10.17
N VAL A 287 -1.76 1.67 -8.91
CA VAL A 287 -0.40 1.83 -8.38
C VAL A 287 0.34 0.50 -8.34
N ARG A 288 -0.32 -0.58 -7.88
CA ARG A 288 0.31 -1.91 -7.83
C ARG A 288 0.60 -2.44 -9.23
N THR A 289 -0.35 -2.34 -10.15
CA THR A 289 -0.16 -2.80 -11.53
C THR A 289 1.00 -2.04 -12.18
N HIS A 290 1.10 -0.73 -11.96
CA HIS A 290 2.23 0.07 -12.43
C HIS A 290 3.57 -0.43 -11.87
N VAL A 291 3.72 -0.53 -10.55
CA VAL A 291 5.00 -0.91 -9.94
C VAL A 291 5.39 -2.35 -10.28
N HIS A 292 4.45 -3.30 -10.22
CA HIS A 292 4.70 -4.69 -10.58
C HIS A 292 4.95 -4.86 -12.09
N GLY A 293 4.30 -4.04 -12.93
CA GLY A 293 4.53 -4.02 -14.37
C GLY A 293 5.93 -3.50 -14.72
N VAL A 294 6.39 -2.45 -14.03
CA VAL A 294 7.77 -1.95 -14.18
C VAL A 294 8.79 -3.01 -13.77
N ALA A 295 8.59 -3.69 -12.63
CA ALA A 295 9.47 -4.77 -12.19
C ALA A 295 9.50 -5.93 -13.21
N MET A 296 8.34 -6.30 -13.76
CA MET A 296 8.24 -7.33 -14.80
C MET A 296 9.03 -6.97 -16.06
N LEU A 297 8.94 -5.72 -16.51
CA LEU A 297 9.67 -5.23 -17.69
C LEU A 297 11.19 -5.16 -17.45
N GLN A 298 11.62 -4.85 -16.23
CA GLN A 298 13.03 -4.68 -15.90
C GLN A 298 13.73 -6.01 -15.56
N THR A 299 13.04 -6.93 -14.88
CA THR A 299 13.64 -8.15 -14.30
C THR A 299 13.09 -9.44 -14.90
N GLY A 300 12.06 -9.38 -15.74
CA GLY A 300 11.32 -10.55 -16.20
C GLY A 300 10.43 -11.20 -15.12
N SER A 301 10.32 -10.58 -13.94
CA SER A 301 9.55 -11.07 -12.80
C SER A 301 8.69 -9.96 -12.18
N PRO A 302 7.44 -10.23 -11.78
CA PRO A 302 6.62 -9.25 -11.08
C PRO A 302 6.97 -9.14 -9.59
N ARG A 303 7.94 -9.93 -9.09
CA ARG A 303 8.35 -9.88 -7.68
C ARG A 303 9.11 -8.59 -7.42
N LEU A 304 8.73 -7.90 -6.34
CA LEU A 304 9.39 -6.66 -5.93
C LEU A 304 10.48 -6.99 -4.92
N ASP A 305 11.64 -6.36 -5.08
CA ASP A 305 12.65 -6.27 -4.04
C ASP A 305 12.19 -5.34 -2.89
N GLU A 306 12.99 -5.22 -1.83
CA GLU A 306 12.66 -4.37 -0.68
C GLU A 306 12.55 -2.88 -1.04
N ARG A 307 13.35 -2.40 -2.01
CA ARG A 307 13.39 -0.99 -2.41
C ARG A 307 12.19 -0.65 -3.29
N GLU A 308 11.84 -1.53 -4.21
CA GLU A 308 10.65 -1.46 -5.05
C GLU A 308 9.38 -1.57 -4.20
N ALA A 309 9.35 -2.45 -3.20
CA ALA A 309 8.26 -2.51 -2.23
C ALA A 309 8.16 -1.22 -1.40
N GLY A 310 9.30 -0.61 -1.04
CA GLY A 310 9.38 0.70 -0.41
C GLY A 310 8.81 1.81 -1.28
N LYS A 311 9.24 1.90 -2.55
CA LYS A 311 8.74 2.84 -3.56
C LYS A 311 7.23 2.67 -3.78
N ARG A 312 6.74 1.43 -3.87
CA ARG A 312 5.29 1.14 -3.95
C ARG A 312 4.53 1.74 -2.77
N SER A 313 5.02 1.56 -1.54
CA SER A 313 4.39 2.14 -0.35
C SER A 313 4.40 3.68 -0.36
N GLU A 314 5.48 4.29 -0.83
CA GLU A 314 5.58 5.74 -1.02
C GLU A 314 4.58 6.26 -2.08
N LEU A 315 4.46 5.58 -3.22
CA LEU A 315 3.49 5.93 -4.28
C LEU A 315 2.05 5.73 -3.82
N LEU A 316 1.75 4.64 -3.11
CA LEU A 316 0.43 4.41 -2.52
C LEU A 316 0.10 5.49 -1.48
N LEU A 317 1.06 5.93 -0.66
CA LEU A 317 0.85 7.01 0.30
C LEU A 317 0.47 8.31 -0.42
N ALA A 318 1.23 8.67 -1.46
CA ALA A 318 0.97 9.87 -2.24
C ALA A 318 -0.41 9.80 -2.90
N ALA A 319 -0.73 8.68 -3.53
CA ALA A 319 -2.02 8.44 -4.19
C ALA A 319 -3.21 8.55 -3.22
N HIS A 320 -3.18 7.85 -2.08
CA HIS A 320 -4.27 7.91 -1.10
C HIS A 320 -4.38 9.28 -0.43
N THR A 321 -3.26 10.00 -0.28
CA THR A 321 -3.26 11.38 0.22
C THR A 321 -3.95 12.32 -0.78
N LEU A 322 -3.68 12.18 -2.07
CA LEU A 322 -4.36 12.94 -3.13
C LEU A 322 -5.87 12.67 -3.14
N VAL A 323 -6.29 11.40 -3.12
CA VAL A 323 -7.71 11.01 -3.05
C VAL A 323 -8.38 11.58 -1.80
N SER A 324 -7.71 11.51 -0.66
CA SER A 324 -8.20 12.06 0.61
C SER A 324 -8.38 13.57 0.53
N ALA A 325 -7.40 14.30 -0.02
CA ALA A 325 -7.46 15.75 -0.22
C ALA A 325 -8.65 16.15 -1.12
N MET A 326 -8.90 15.41 -2.21
CA MET A 326 -10.05 15.66 -3.07
C MET A 326 -11.39 15.47 -2.35
N SER A 327 -11.50 14.45 -1.49
CA SER A 327 -12.71 14.21 -0.69
C SER A 327 -12.97 15.33 0.33
N ILE A 328 -11.91 15.84 0.97
CA ILE A 328 -11.98 17.02 1.87
C ILE A 328 -12.37 18.28 1.06
N GLY A 329 -11.81 18.44 -0.14
CA GLY A 329 -12.16 19.52 -1.07
C GLY A 329 -13.64 19.50 -1.43
N LYS A 330 -14.22 18.31 -1.68
CA LYS A 330 -15.65 18.16 -1.94
C LYS A 330 -16.51 18.57 -0.74
N VAL A 331 -16.17 18.14 0.47
CA VAL A 331 -16.89 18.58 1.68
C VAL A 331 -16.86 20.10 1.78
N SER A 332 -15.69 20.70 1.63
CA SER A 332 -15.52 22.16 1.66
C SER A 332 -16.37 22.85 0.59
N PHE A 333 -16.43 22.30 -0.63
CA PHE A 333 -17.26 22.82 -1.72
C PHE A 333 -18.76 22.76 -1.39
N VAL A 334 -19.25 21.63 -0.89
CA VAL A 334 -20.67 21.45 -0.52
C VAL A 334 -21.06 22.40 0.63
N VAL A 335 -20.20 22.52 1.65
CA VAL A 335 -20.39 23.46 2.77
C VAL A 335 -20.44 24.89 2.25
N GLY A 336 -19.47 25.28 1.41
CA GLY A 336 -19.38 26.61 0.80
C GLY A 336 -20.59 26.96 -0.06
N GLY A 337 -21.07 26.01 -0.88
CA GLY A 337 -22.27 26.19 -1.70
C GLY A 337 -23.52 26.46 -0.86
N HIS A 338 -23.72 25.72 0.24
CA HIS A 338 -24.82 25.99 1.16
C HIS A 338 -24.70 27.36 1.85
N LEU A 339 -23.49 27.77 2.24
CA LEU A 339 -23.25 29.10 2.82
C LEU A 339 -23.55 30.22 1.83
N ALA A 340 -23.14 30.08 0.57
CA ALA A 340 -23.41 31.06 -0.49
C ALA A 340 -24.92 31.22 -0.76
N MET A 341 -25.70 30.16 -0.59
CA MET A 341 -27.17 30.18 -0.68
C MET A 341 -27.87 30.63 0.62
N GLY A 342 -27.13 31.06 1.66
CA GLY A 342 -27.68 31.46 2.95
C GLY A 342 -28.20 30.30 3.82
N ASN A 343 -28.03 29.04 3.40
CA ASN A 343 -28.51 27.86 4.12
C ASN A 343 -27.49 27.38 5.16
N ARG A 344 -27.36 28.11 6.27
CA ARG A 344 -26.42 27.75 7.36
C ARG A 344 -26.71 26.38 8.00
N ARG A 345 -27.99 26.02 8.14
CA ARG A 345 -28.38 24.70 8.70
C ARG A 345 -27.95 23.55 7.80
N GLY A 346 -28.10 23.72 6.48
CA GLY A 346 -27.60 22.78 5.48
C GLY A 346 -26.07 22.74 5.47
N ALA A 347 -25.40 23.89 5.56
CA ALA A 347 -23.94 23.99 5.50
C ALA A 347 -23.24 23.15 6.59
N PHE A 348 -23.72 23.22 7.83
CA PHE A 348 -23.10 22.51 8.96
C PHE A 348 -23.83 21.20 9.31
N HIS A 349 -24.58 20.63 8.37
CA HIS A 349 -25.29 19.37 8.61
C HIS A 349 -24.29 18.18 8.67
N PRO A 350 -24.34 17.31 9.70
CA PRO A 350 -23.38 16.21 9.87
C PRO A 350 -23.31 15.20 8.73
N GLN A 351 -24.34 15.10 7.89
CA GLN A 351 -24.37 14.15 6.76
C GLN A 351 -23.20 14.33 5.78
N HIS A 352 -22.61 15.53 5.70
CA HIS A 352 -21.55 15.82 4.72
C HIS A 352 -20.31 14.96 4.95
N ILE A 353 -20.17 14.37 6.14
CA ILE A 353 -19.15 13.38 6.44
C ILE A 353 -19.16 12.18 5.48
N LYS A 354 -20.30 11.85 4.85
CA LYS A 354 -20.38 10.78 3.85
C LYS A 354 -19.51 11.04 2.62
N HIS A 355 -19.21 12.31 2.33
CA HIS A 355 -18.35 12.71 1.22
C HIS A 355 -16.86 12.63 1.57
N LEU A 356 -16.51 12.41 2.85
CA LEU A 356 -15.14 12.08 3.21
C LEU A 356 -14.85 10.63 2.83
N ASN A 357 -13.76 10.42 2.10
CA ASN A 357 -13.29 9.07 1.81
C ASN A 357 -12.53 8.52 3.03
N ILE A 358 -13.26 8.14 4.07
CA ILE A 358 -12.70 7.59 5.31
C ILE A 358 -11.78 6.39 5.04
N PRO A 359 -12.12 5.43 4.15
CA PRO A 359 -11.21 4.36 3.76
C PRO A 359 -9.86 4.87 3.22
N ALA A 360 -9.85 5.88 2.33
CA ALA A 360 -8.62 6.45 1.80
C ALA A 360 -7.80 7.17 2.88
N LEU A 361 -8.46 7.90 3.79
CA LEU A 361 -7.81 8.57 4.93
C LEU A 361 -7.13 7.58 5.87
N LEU A 362 -7.84 6.50 6.25
CA LEU A 362 -7.28 5.42 7.06
C LEU A 362 -6.09 4.78 6.34
N ARG A 363 -6.22 4.54 5.04
CA ARG A 363 -5.16 3.93 4.24
C ARG A 363 -3.92 4.82 4.16
N ALA A 364 -4.10 6.12 3.88
CA ALA A 364 -3.02 7.11 3.92
C ALA A 364 -2.33 7.14 5.29
N GLY A 365 -3.08 7.12 6.39
CA GLY A 365 -2.53 7.05 7.74
C GLY A 365 -1.66 5.80 7.99
N THR A 366 -2.15 4.61 7.61
CA THR A 366 -1.38 3.36 7.75
C THR A 366 -0.11 3.34 6.89
N LEU A 367 -0.18 3.91 5.69
CA LEU A 367 0.95 4.02 4.78
C LEU A 367 1.97 5.05 5.27
N ALA A 368 1.53 6.16 5.86
CA ALA A 368 2.41 7.17 6.45
C ALA A 368 3.25 6.55 7.58
N VAL A 369 2.62 5.74 8.44
CA VAL A 369 3.33 4.97 9.48
C VAL A 369 4.32 4.00 8.85
N THR A 370 3.93 3.28 7.80
CA THR A 370 4.79 2.31 7.10
C THR A 370 6.01 2.99 6.47
N VAL A 371 5.81 4.07 5.71
CA VAL A 371 6.88 4.83 5.06
C VAL A 371 7.82 5.45 6.10
N THR A 372 7.27 6.01 7.17
CA THR A 372 8.07 6.59 8.27
C THR A 372 8.90 5.51 8.97
N ARG A 373 8.30 4.35 9.26
CA ARG A 373 9.01 3.21 9.85
C ARG A 373 10.14 2.74 8.93
N ASN A 374 9.88 2.60 7.63
CA ASN A 374 10.88 2.20 6.66
C ASN A 374 12.04 3.20 6.62
N GLU A 375 11.75 4.50 6.64
CA GLU A 375 12.76 5.55 6.70
C GLU A 375 13.61 5.48 7.96
N VAL A 376 13.00 5.27 9.14
CA VAL A 376 13.72 5.09 10.40
C VAL A 376 14.63 3.86 10.34
N LEU A 377 14.16 2.74 9.79
CA LEU A 377 14.96 1.53 9.62
C LEU A 377 16.13 1.75 8.65
N ARG A 378 15.89 2.41 7.50
CA ARG A 378 16.94 2.75 6.52
C ARG A 378 18.06 3.58 7.15
N ARG A 379 17.71 4.56 7.99
CA ARG A 379 18.70 5.42 8.67
C ARG A 379 19.61 4.66 9.64
N ARG A 380 19.12 3.57 10.25
CA ARG A 380 19.85 2.72 11.19
C ARG A 380 20.84 1.77 10.53
N ILE A 381 20.69 1.50 9.24
CA ILE A 381 21.71 0.76 8.48
C ILE A 381 22.99 1.60 8.57
N PRO A 382 24.11 1.06 9.09
CA PRO A 382 25.36 1.80 9.17
C PRO A 382 25.64 2.47 7.83
N ARG A 383 26.24 3.68 7.84
CA ARG A 383 26.76 4.24 6.59
C ARG A 383 27.73 3.18 6.07
N ALA A 384 27.38 2.54 4.95
CA ALA A 384 28.34 1.75 4.21
C ALA A 384 29.57 2.64 3.99
N ALA A 385 30.76 2.05 4.05
CA ALA A 385 31.98 2.69 3.56
C ALA A 385 31.65 3.40 2.24
N SER A 386 32.15 4.63 2.03
CA SER A 386 31.94 5.30 0.75
C SER A 386 32.46 4.38 -0.36
N TRP A 387 31.92 4.47 -1.57
CA TRP A 387 32.45 3.65 -2.67
C TRP A 387 33.93 3.91 -2.91
N ASP A 388 34.43 5.14 -2.67
CA ASP A 388 35.87 5.45 -2.66
C ASP A 388 36.64 4.63 -1.62
N GLN A 389 36.01 4.31 -0.50
CA GLN A 389 36.59 3.50 0.56
C GLN A 389 36.52 2.00 0.22
N LEU A 390 35.43 1.52 -0.39
CA LEU A 390 35.35 0.14 -0.91
C LEU A 390 36.32 -0.09 -2.07
N LEU A 391 36.42 0.85 -3.03
CA LEU A 391 37.37 0.82 -4.14
C LEU A 391 38.82 0.98 -3.67
N GLY A 392 39.07 1.81 -2.66
CA GLY A 392 40.38 1.88 -2.02
C GLY A 392 40.77 0.55 -1.36
N GLU A 393 39.84 -0.08 -0.64
CA GLU A 393 40.08 -1.36 0.03
C GLU A 393 40.21 -2.56 -0.93
N THR A 394 39.60 -2.51 -2.11
CA THR A 394 39.59 -3.66 -3.07
C THR A 394 40.39 -3.44 -4.35
N GLY A 395 40.60 -2.20 -4.80
CA GLY A 395 41.27 -1.86 -6.06
C GLY A 395 42.78 -1.67 -5.95
N LEU A 396 43.32 -1.34 -4.77
CA LEU A 396 44.74 -0.98 -4.64
C LEU A 396 45.71 -2.13 -4.97
N ALA A 397 45.34 -3.38 -4.73
CA ALA A 397 46.25 -4.50 -4.92
C ALA A 397 46.47 -4.91 -6.39
N TRP A 398 45.57 -4.57 -7.32
CA TRP A 398 45.66 -5.03 -8.72
C TRP A 398 45.54 -3.91 -9.75
N GLN A 399 45.05 -2.73 -9.38
CA GLN A 399 44.92 -1.60 -10.32
C GLN A 399 46.14 -0.69 -10.39
N LEU A 400 47.09 -0.78 -9.44
CA LEU A 400 48.12 0.26 -9.31
C LEU A 400 49.58 -0.21 -9.25
N ASP A 401 49.93 -1.38 -8.68
CA ASP A 401 51.37 -1.71 -8.49
C ASP A 401 51.80 -3.18 -8.79
N PHE A 402 50.88 -4.16 -8.95
CA PHE A 402 51.29 -5.58 -9.02
C PHE A 402 51.81 -6.06 -10.39
N SER A 403 51.67 -5.28 -11.46
CA SER A 403 52.21 -5.67 -12.77
C SER A 403 53.74 -5.59 -12.82
N GLU A 404 54.36 -4.67 -12.08
CA GLU A 404 55.83 -4.54 -12.05
C GLU A 404 56.50 -5.73 -11.33
N GLU A 405 55.92 -6.22 -10.23
CA GLU A 405 56.48 -7.37 -9.49
C GLU A 405 56.36 -8.68 -10.28
N PHE A 406 55.29 -8.87 -11.06
CA PHE A 406 55.10 -10.08 -11.85
C PHE A 406 55.89 -10.06 -13.17
N GLU A 407 56.03 -8.90 -13.82
CA GLU A 407 56.97 -8.75 -14.96
C GLU A 407 58.42 -8.92 -14.50
N MET A 408 58.82 -8.41 -13.32
CA MET A 408 60.17 -8.66 -12.78
C MET A 408 60.44 -10.14 -12.50
N VAL A 409 59.48 -10.87 -11.94
CA VAL A 409 59.64 -12.31 -11.67
C VAL A 409 59.69 -13.13 -12.97
N LEU A 410 58.89 -12.75 -13.98
CA LEU A 410 58.93 -13.38 -15.30
C LEU A 410 60.21 -13.03 -16.09
N ASP A 411 60.74 -11.82 -15.96
CA ASP A 411 62.01 -11.41 -16.60
C ASP A 411 63.25 -12.00 -15.89
N GLU A 412 63.22 -12.20 -14.56
CA GLU A 412 64.32 -12.83 -13.82
C GLU A 412 64.43 -14.35 -14.07
N GLU A 413 63.31 -15.06 -14.28
CA GLU A 413 63.33 -16.48 -14.67
C GLU A 413 63.73 -16.69 -16.15
N TRP A 414 63.42 -15.73 -17.04
CA TRP A 414 63.89 -15.79 -18.44
C TRP A 414 65.36 -15.37 -18.61
N ALA A 415 65.88 -14.50 -17.74
CA ALA A 415 67.29 -14.06 -17.77
C ALA A 415 68.26 -15.09 -17.16
N SER A 416 67.79 -16.02 -16.31
CA SER A 416 68.61 -17.05 -15.65
C SER A 416 68.68 -18.39 -16.40
N GLY A 417 67.95 -18.54 -17.51
CA GLY A 417 67.96 -19.74 -18.37
C GLY A 417 69.00 -19.77 -19.50
N PHE A 418 69.87 -18.75 -19.61
CA PHE A 418 70.97 -18.72 -20.58
C PHE A 418 72.31 -18.37 -19.89
N VAL A 419 72.87 -19.35 -19.16
CA VAL A 419 74.33 -19.54 -19.00
C VAL A 419 74.64 -21.02 -19.13
#